data_AF-A0A2W4LW92-F1
#
_entry.id   AF-A0A2W4LW92-F1
#
_cell.length_a   1.000
_cell.length_b   1.000
_cell.length_c   1.000
_cell.angle_alpha   90.00
_cell.angle_beta   90.00
_cell.angle_gamma   90.00
#
_symmetry.space_group_name_H-M   'P 1'
#
loop_
_entity.id
_entity.type
_entity.pdbx_description
1 polymer ?
#
loop_
_entity_poly.entity_id
_entity_poly.type
_entity_poly.pdbx_seq_one_letter_code
_entity_poly.pdbx_strand_id
1 'polypeptide(L)'
;MSLIFIFLDGVGLAPAGPDNPLASAPLPALQALLGGPLTLEQAASGRGAPRPGESPAPSADHRSILLRAIDAALGVPGLPQSGTGQTALFAGFNAAALHGRHQPHFPPVALRPLLAERSVFQRVGERGGRAAFANAFGDGYWQAVAARRIRRSASVIAAEGAGIRFRDEQDLRAGLAVPWDITGAAMRRRGVSAPPLSPEAAGATLVRLAGDHQLVFFETFLPDLAGHGRWIADDADGAEQAADGDRRSAVEQIHAAM
;
A
#
# COMPACT_ATOMS: atom_id res chain seq x y z
N MET A 1 -17.53 -6.96 11.95
CA MET A 1 -16.50 -5.90 11.98
C MET A 1 -15.68 -6.02 10.71
N SER A 2 -15.38 -4.91 10.05
CA SER A 2 -14.54 -4.87 8.84
C SER A 2 -13.17 -4.28 9.19
N LEU A 3 -12.13 -4.75 8.52
CA LEU A 3 -10.77 -4.20 8.60
C LEU A 3 -10.38 -3.61 7.25
N ILE A 4 -10.01 -2.33 7.25
CA ILE A 4 -9.42 -1.67 6.08
C ILE A 4 -7.90 -1.68 6.27
N PHE A 5 -7.20 -2.41 5.41
CA PHE A 5 -5.74 -2.50 5.40
C PHE A 5 -5.19 -1.65 4.25
N ILE A 6 -4.59 -0.51 4.60
CA ILE A 6 -3.86 0.36 3.68
C ILE A 6 -2.37 0.03 3.77
N PHE A 7 -1.80 -0.44 2.66
CA PHE A 7 -0.38 -0.70 2.52
C PHE A 7 0.30 0.44 1.74
N LEU A 8 1.29 1.06 2.35
CA LEU A 8 2.11 2.12 1.76
C LEU A 8 3.50 1.56 1.51
N ASP A 9 3.86 1.31 0.25
CA ASP A 9 5.20 0.81 -0.08
C ASP A 9 6.24 1.94 0.01
N GLY A 10 7.47 1.60 0.41
CA GLY A 10 8.57 2.56 0.54
C GLY A 10 8.50 3.46 1.77
N VAL A 11 7.63 3.18 2.74
CA VAL A 11 7.53 3.92 4.00
C VAL A 11 8.16 3.13 5.16
N GLY A 12 9.10 3.75 5.87
CA GLY A 12 9.69 3.24 7.10
C GLY A 12 9.69 4.29 8.21
N LEU A 13 9.74 3.85 9.47
CA LEU A 13 9.94 4.74 10.60
C LEU A 13 11.44 4.97 10.82
N ALA A 14 11.82 6.24 10.95
CA ALA A 14 13.16 6.69 11.30
C ALA A 14 13.09 7.71 12.44
N PRO A 15 14.21 8.02 13.12
CA PRO A 15 14.28 9.15 14.04
C PRO A 15 13.88 10.46 13.35
N ALA A 16 13.50 11.47 14.12
CA ALA A 16 13.31 12.80 13.58
C ALA A 16 14.64 13.36 13.05
N GLY A 17 14.63 13.92 11.84
CA GLY A 17 15.85 14.44 11.21
C GLY A 17 15.61 14.95 9.79
N PRO A 18 16.61 15.63 9.19
CA PRO A 18 16.50 16.22 7.85
C PRO A 18 16.29 15.18 6.75
N ASP A 19 16.79 13.95 6.95
CA ASP A 19 16.66 12.85 5.99
C ASP A 19 15.36 12.04 6.17
N ASN A 20 14.53 12.39 7.16
CA ASN A 20 13.24 11.76 7.40
C ASN A 20 12.11 12.73 6.99
N PRO A 21 11.56 12.62 5.77
CA PRO A 21 10.49 13.51 5.33
C PRO A 21 9.23 13.40 6.20
N LEU A 22 9.01 12.28 6.88
CA LEU A 22 7.86 12.07 7.76
C LEU A 22 7.97 12.82 9.11
N ALA A 23 9.14 13.40 9.40
CA ALA A 23 9.34 14.25 10.57
C ALA A 23 8.70 15.65 10.39
N SER A 24 8.62 16.15 9.15
CA SER A 24 8.15 17.52 8.85
C SER A 24 7.05 17.60 7.80
N ALA A 25 6.75 16.53 7.07
CA ALA A 25 5.70 16.53 6.06
C ALA A 25 4.34 16.94 6.66
N PRO A 26 3.56 17.80 5.95
CA PRO A 26 2.23 18.17 6.39
C PRO A 26 1.28 16.98 6.21
N LEU A 27 1.02 16.26 7.30
CA LEU A 27 0.16 15.07 7.34
C LEU A 27 -1.05 15.32 8.26
N PRO A 28 -1.94 16.29 7.97
CA PRO A 28 -2.93 16.79 8.92
C PRO A 28 -3.86 15.70 9.46
N ALA A 29 -4.30 14.76 8.62
CA ALA A 29 -5.14 13.64 9.06
C ALA A 29 -4.41 12.72 10.04
N LEU A 30 -3.16 12.36 9.75
CA LEU A 30 -2.36 11.50 10.62
C LEU A 30 -1.91 12.23 11.88
N GLN A 31 -1.58 13.51 11.80
CA GLN A 31 -1.25 14.36 12.95
C GLN A 31 -2.45 14.52 13.89
N ALA A 32 -3.66 14.68 13.36
CA ALA A 32 -4.88 14.72 14.16
C ALA A 32 -5.15 13.39 14.88
N LEU A 33 -4.85 12.26 14.24
CA LEU A 33 -5.01 10.92 14.83
C LEU A 33 -3.91 10.58 15.85
N LEU A 34 -2.65 10.88 15.52
CA LEU A 34 -1.48 10.43 16.27
C LEU A 34 -0.97 11.48 17.27
N GLY A 35 -1.37 12.74 17.15
CA GLY A 35 -0.89 13.86 17.96
C GLY A 35 0.57 14.26 17.67
N GLY A 36 1.15 13.81 16.56
CA GLY A 36 2.57 14.03 16.24
C GLY A 36 2.99 13.47 14.88
N PRO A 37 4.28 13.64 14.51
CA PRO A 37 4.83 13.14 13.25
C PRO A 37 5.02 11.61 13.25
N LEU A 38 5.22 11.03 12.07
CA LEU A 38 5.47 9.59 11.91
C LEU A 38 6.96 9.28 12.09
N THR A 39 7.42 9.30 13.35
CA THR A 39 8.83 9.03 13.71
C THR A 39 8.95 7.90 14.73
N LEU A 40 10.18 7.38 14.92
CA LEU A 40 10.46 6.37 15.94
C LEU A 40 10.19 6.89 17.36
N GLU A 41 10.46 8.16 17.63
CA GLU A 41 10.19 8.80 18.92
C GLU A 41 8.69 8.81 19.21
N GLN A 42 7.86 9.15 18.21
CA GLN A 42 6.40 9.11 18.36
C GLN A 42 5.91 7.68 18.62
N ALA A 43 6.41 6.70 17.87
CA ALA A 43 6.07 5.30 18.05
C ALA A 43 6.50 4.75 19.43
N ALA A 44 7.65 5.20 19.95
CA ALA A 44 8.14 4.82 21.27
C ALA A 44 7.37 5.48 22.42
N SER A 45 6.78 6.65 22.18
CA SER A 45 6.05 7.41 23.21
C SER A 45 4.77 6.74 23.71
N GLY A 46 4.29 5.69 23.02
CA GLY A 46 3.03 5.01 23.33
C GLY A 46 1.79 5.89 23.13
N ARG A 47 1.95 7.10 22.56
CA ARG A 47 0.87 8.06 22.34
C ARG A 47 0.07 7.67 21.10
N GLY A 48 -0.98 6.90 21.35
CA GLY A 48 -2.22 6.93 20.58
C GLY A 48 -3.40 7.47 21.40
N ALA A 49 -3.14 8.14 22.52
CA ALA A 49 -4.13 8.69 23.44
C ALA A 49 -3.68 10.06 24.01
N PRO A 50 -4.61 11.01 24.25
CA PRO A 50 -4.29 12.34 24.79
C PRO A 50 -3.69 12.28 26.19
N ARG A 51 -2.83 13.26 26.54
CA ARG A 51 -2.28 13.42 27.90
C ARG A 51 -3.38 13.89 28.88
N PRO A 52 -3.30 13.52 30.18
CA PRO A 52 -4.14 14.16 31.20
C PRO A 52 -3.84 15.66 31.26
N GLY A 53 -4.84 16.50 30.92
CA GLY A 53 -4.75 17.96 31.00
C GLY A 53 -4.65 18.72 29.67
N GLU A 54 -4.54 18.02 28.53
CA GLU A 54 -4.69 18.64 27.20
C GLU A 54 -6.16 18.56 26.78
N SER A 55 -6.80 19.71 26.50
CA SER A 55 -8.18 19.74 26.03
C SER A 55 -8.30 18.94 24.73
N PRO A 56 -9.16 17.90 24.66
CA PRO A 56 -9.37 17.17 23.43
C PRO A 56 -9.92 18.14 22.37
N ALA A 57 -9.38 18.06 21.16
CA ALA A 57 -10.07 18.63 20.01
C ALA A 57 -11.50 18.07 20.00
N PRO A 58 -12.53 18.91 19.79
CA PRO A 58 -13.90 18.47 19.90
C PRO A 58 -14.19 17.43 18.81
N SER A 59 -14.72 16.27 19.24
CA SER A 59 -15.35 15.21 18.43
C SER A 59 -14.45 14.22 17.66
N ALA A 60 -13.70 13.40 18.36
CA ALA A 60 -13.51 12.00 17.94
C ALA A 60 -13.25 11.13 19.16
N ASP A 61 -13.97 10.02 19.27
CA ASP A 61 -13.73 8.99 20.29
C ASP A 61 -12.33 8.39 20.03
N HIS A 62 -11.26 8.95 20.61
CA HIS A 62 -9.84 8.55 20.46
C HIS A 62 -9.54 7.17 21.07
N ARG A 63 -10.50 6.24 21.06
CA ARG A 63 -10.35 4.91 21.64
C ARG A 63 -9.51 4.03 20.71
N SER A 64 -8.29 3.76 21.15
CA SER A 64 -7.35 2.73 20.68
C SER A 64 -6.63 2.96 19.34
N ILE A 65 -5.98 4.11 19.17
CA ILE A 65 -5.00 4.28 18.08
C ILE A 65 -3.68 3.63 18.52
N LEU A 66 -3.05 2.85 17.63
CA LEU A 66 -1.74 2.22 17.87
C LEU A 66 -0.77 2.62 16.76
N LEU A 67 0.30 3.31 17.14
CA LEU A 67 1.50 3.46 16.32
C LEU A 67 2.61 2.62 16.94
N ARG A 68 3.16 1.68 16.18
CA ARG A 68 4.20 0.78 16.69
C ARG A 68 5.24 0.51 15.61
N ALA A 69 6.50 0.72 15.96
CA ALA A 69 7.60 0.20 15.17
C ALA A 69 7.68 -1.32 15.32
N ILE A 70 7.87 -2.02 14.20
CA ILE A 70 8.05 -3.47 14.15
C ILE A 70 9.45 -3.79 13.66
N ASP A 71 9.99 -4.93 14.09
CA ASP A 71 11.27 -5.43 13.57
C ASP A 71 11.07 -5.94 12.14
N ALA A 72 11.48 -5.13 11.16
CA ALA A 72 11.43 -5.52 9.75
C ALA A 72 12.44 -6.61 9.39
N ALA A 73 13.50 -6.80 10.19
CA ALA A 73 14.50 -7.84 9.96
C ALA A 73 13.99 -9.23 10.38
N LEU A 74 12.97 -9.31 11.23
CA LEU A 74 12.36 -10.55 11.72
C LEU A 74 13.41 -11.51 12.30
N GLY A 75 14.41 -10.96 13.01
CA GLY A 75 15.54 -11.73 13.56
C GLY A 75 16.50 -12.34 12.53
N VAL A 76 16.41 -11.98 11.24
CA VAL A 76 17.30 -12.48 10.19
C VAL A 76 18.37 -11.41 9.87
N PRO A 77 19.68 -11.76 9.90
CA PRO A 77 20.76 -10.81 9.61
C PRO A 77 20.66 -10.15 8.22
N GLY A 78 21.11 -8.89 8.15
CA GLY A 78 21.14 -8.10 6.92
C GLY A 78 20.01 -7.06 6.85
N LEU A 79 20.03 -6.26 5.79
CA LEU A 79 19.01 -5.24 5.56
C LEU A 79 17.68 -5.92 5.17
N PRO A 80 16.54 -5.56 5.80
CA PRO A 80 15.24 -6.06 5.38
C PRO A 80 14.92 -5.64 3.96
N GLN A 81 14.24 -6.51 3.22
CA GLN A 81 13.95 -6.31 1.79
C GLN A 81 12.49 -6.63 1.46
N SER A 82 11.93 -5.92 0.48
CA SER A 82 10.49 -5.92 0.17
C SER A 82 9.94 -7.29 -0.24
N GLY A 83 10.67 -8.09 -1.04
CA GLY A 83 10.20 -9.38 -1.52
C GLY A 83 9.89 -10.37 -0.40
N THR A 84 10.81 -10.55 0.55
CA THR A 84 10.58 -11.37 1.75
C THR A 84 9.69 -10.67 2.78
N GLY A 85 9.83 -9.35 2.96
CA GLY A 85 9.04 -8.57 3.92
C GLY A 85 7.55 -8.60 3.60
N GLN A 86 7.18 -8.31 2.36
CA GLN A 86 5.78 -8.36 1.91
C GLN A 86 5.23 -9.80 1.95
N THR A 87 6.04 -10.81 1.61
CA THR A 87 5.63 -12.23 1.75
C THR A 87 5.27 -12.54 3.21
N ALA A 88 6.10 -12.09 4.16
CA ALA A 88 5.85 -12.28 5.58
C ALA A 88 4.59 -11.52 6.06
N LEU A 89 4.42 -10.28 5.61
CA LEU A 89 3.27 -9.43 5.92
C LEU A 89 1.95 -10.06 5.48
N PHE A 90 1.89 -10.57 4.24
CA PHE A 90 0.65 -11.13 3.69
C PHE A 90 0.37 -12.56 4.15
N ALA A 91 1.39 -13.40 4.31
CA ALA A 91 1.19 -14.83 4.63
C ALA A 91 1.34 -15.17 6.12
N GLY A 92 1.89 -14.26 6.92
CA GLY A 92 2.00 -14.40 8.38
C GLY A 92 3.01 -15.47 8.83
N PHE A 93 4.11 -15.65 8.07
CA PHE A 93 5.26 -16.47 8.47
C PHE A 93 6.57 -15.73 8.17
N ASN A 94 7.66 -16.09 8.85
CA ASN A 94 8.97 -15.47 8.62
C ASN A 94 9.57 -15.94 7.28
N ALA A 95 9.25 -15.22 6.20
CA ALA A 95 9.69 -15.57 4.85
C ALA A 95 11.20 -15.41 4.66
N ALA A 96 11.84 -14.45 5.32
CA ALA A 96 13.29 -14.28 5.27
C ALA A 96 14.01 -15.48 5.91
N ALA A 97 13.51 -15.98 7.05
CA ALA A 97 14.09 -17.16 7.70
C ALA A 97 13.89 -18.42 6.86
N LEU A 98 12.69 -18.63 6.29
CA LEU A 98 12.40 -19.78 5.44
C LEU A 98 13.19 -19.73 4.10
N HIS A 99 13.44 -18.53 3.57
CA HIS A 99 14.28 -18.35 2.39
C HIS A 99 15.79 -18.40 2.71
N GLY A 100 16.18 -18.18 3.97
CA GLY A 100 17.56 -18.13 4.45
C GLY A 100 18.25 -16.77 4.32
N ARG A 101 17.55 -15.73 3.82
CA ARG A 101 18.03 -14.35 3.69
C ARG A 101 16.89 -13.40 3.34
N HIS A 102 17.16 -12.10 3.41
CA HIS A 102 16.28 -11.07 2.83
C HIS A 102 16.38 -11.06 1.30
N GLN A 103 15.24 -10.94 0.60
CA GLN A 103 15.16 -10.84 -0.86
C GLN A 103 14.43 -9.55 -1.30
N PRO A 104 15.00 -8.76 -2.22
CA PRO A 104 14.37 -7.53 -2.72
C PRO A 104 13.32 -7.77 -3.82
N HIS A 105 12.49 -6.76 -4.04
CA HIS A 105 11.50 -6.62 -5.11
C HIS A 105 10.32 -7.61 -5.05
N PHE A 106 10.54 -8.87 -5.43
CA PHE A 106 9.47 -9.83 -5.63
C PHE A 106 9.55 -10.98 -4.62
N PRO A 107 8.42 -11.63 -4.28
CA PRO A 107 8.42 -12.84 -3.47
C PRO A 107 9.36 -13.91 -4.03
N PRO A 108 10.16 -14.58 -3.17
CA PRO A 108 10.95 -15.75 -3.57
C PRO A 108 10.08 -16.77 -4.27
N VAL A 109 10.51 -17.26 -5.45
CA VAL A 109 9.71 -18.17 -6.29
C VAL A 109 9.24 -19.40 -5.51
N ALA A 110 10.14 -19.98 -4.71
CA ALA A 110 9.86 -21.15 -3.87
C ALA A 110 8.78 -20.90 -2.79
N LEU A 111 8.53 -19.65 -2.41
CA LEU A 111 7.56 -19.29 -1.37
C LEU A 111 6.22 -18.82 -1.93
N ARG A 112 6.10 -18.66 -3.26
CA ARG A 112 4.85 -18.18 -3.89
C ARG A 112 3.65 -19.12 -3.66
N PRO A 113 3.78 -20.47 -3.74
CA PRO A 113 2.67 -21.36 -3.41
C PRO A 113 2.20 -21.15 -1.97
N LEU A 114 3.14 -21.06 -1.02
CA LEU A 114 2.81 -20.84 0.39
C LEU A 114 2.17 -19.46 0.65
N LEU A 115 2.61 -18.43 -0.09
CA LEU A 115 1.99 -17.10 -0.08
C LEU A 115 0.54 -17.15 -0.59
N ALA A 116 0.29 -17.86 -1.69
CA ALA A 116 -1.04 -18.05 -2.25
C ALA A 116 -1.97 -18.81 -1.30
N GLU A 117 -1.46 -19.85 -0.63
CA GLU A 117 -2.24 -20.76 0.24
C GLU A 117 -2.48 -20.24 1.66
N ARG A 118 -1.70 -19.27 2.16
CA ARG A 118 -1.76 -18.87 3.59
C ARG A 118 -2.03 -17.38 3.81
N SER A 119 -2.31 -16.66 2.73
CA SER A 119 -2.49 -15.22 2.77
C SER A 119 -3.58 -14.79 3.74
N VAL A 120 -3.52 -13.54 4.18
CA VAL A 120 -4.58 -12.91 4.96
C VAL A 120 -5.93 -12.98 4.24
N PHE A 121 -5.94 -12.94 2.91
CA PHE A 121 -7.15 -13.13 2.09
C PHE A 121 -7.71 -14.54 2.24
N GLN A 122 -6.86 -15.56 2.15
CA GLN A 122 -7.25 -16.95 2.32
C GLN A 122 -7.86 -17.18 3.71
N ARG A 123 -7.20 -16.66 4.75
CA ARG A 123 -7.66 -16.79 6.15
C ARG A 123 -9.02 -16.10 6.38
N VAL A 124 -9.34 -15.03 5.66
CA VAL A 124 -10.67 -14.40 5.71
C VAL A 124 -11.72 -15.33 5.10
N GLY A 125 -11.44 -15.90 3.92
CA GLY A 125 -12.32 -16.84 3.24
C GLY A 125 -12.58 -18.13 4.05
N GLU A 126 -11.55 -18.71 4.64
CA GLU A 126 -11.64 -19.90 5.51
C GLU A 126 -12.52 -19.67 6.75
N ARG A 127 -12.67 -18.41 7.18
CA ARG A 127 -13.55 -18.01 8.28
C ARG A 127 -14.95 -17.61 7.83
N GLY A 128 -15.30 -17.87 6.56
CA GLY A 128 -16.58 -17.50 5.96
C GLY A 128 -16.74 -16.00 5.65
N GLY A 129 -15.66 -15.23 5.72
CA GLY A 129 -15.66 -13.81 5.40
C GLY A 129 -15.37 -13.52 3.92
N ARG A 130 -15.66 -12.30 3.49
CA ARG A 130 -15.30 -11.77 2.17
C ARG A 130 -14.16 -10.78 2.28
N ALA A 131 -13.19 -10.87 1.38
CA ALA A 131 -12.13 -9.89 1.24
C ALA A 131 -12.21 -9.16 -0.10
N ALA A 132 -11.84 -7.90 -0.12
CA ALA A 132 -11.76 -7.06 -1.32
C ALA A 132 -10.33 -6.57 -1.52
N PHE A 133 -9.81 -6.73 -2.74
CA PHE A 133 -8.68 -5.94 -3.22
C PHE A 133 -9.25 -4.68 -3.89
N ALA A 134 -9.12 -3.53 -3.24
CA ALA A 134 -9.79 -2.29 -3.62
C ALA A 134 -9.18 -1.63 -4.87
N ASN A 135 -7.90 -1.90 -5.15
CA ASN A 135 -7.22 -1.34 -6.31
C ASN A 135 -7.92 -1.68 -7.63
N ALA A 136 -8.02 -0.69 -8.52
CA ALA A 136 -8.39 -0.90 -9.91
C ALA A 136 -7.17 -1.38 -10.72
N PHE A 137 -7.41 -2.35 -11.60
CA PHE A 137 -6.43 -2.93 -12.52
C PHE A 137 -6.88 -2.66 -13.96
N GLY A 138 -5.98 -2.07 -14.76
CA GLY A 138 -6.21 -1.91 -16.21
C GLY A 138 -5.89 -3.19 -17.00
N ASP A 139 -6.50 -3.35 -18.17
CA ASP A 139 -6.29 -4.51 -19.04
C ASP A 139 -4.81 -4.72 -19.41
N GLY A 140 -4.08 -3.64 -19.66
CA GLY A 140 -2.67 -3.74 -20.02
C GLY A 140 -1.77 -4.26 -18.89
N TYR A 141 -2.17 -4.14 -17.62
CA TYR A 141 -1.47 -4.83 -16.53
C TYR A 141 -1.50 -6.33 -16.76
N TRP A 142 -2.70 -6.89 -17.03
CA TRP A 142 -2.87 -8.30 -17.29
C TRP A 142 -2.20 -8.74 -18.59
N GLN A 143 -2.25 -7.92 -19.65
CA GLN A 143 -1.52 -8.18 -20.88
C GLN A 143 0.00 -8.20 -20.67
N ALA A 144 0.53 -7.30 -19.84
CA ALA A 144 1.95 -7.26 -19.51
C ALA A 144 2.39 -8.46 -18.65
N VAL A 145 1.55 -8.90 -17.70
CA VAL A 145 1.76 -10.14 -16.94
C VAL A 145 1.75 -11.35 -17.87
N ALA A 146 0.77 -11.46 -18.78
CA ALA A 146 0.66 -12.55 -19.73
C ALA A 146 1.86 -12.60 -20.70
N ALA A 147 2.31 -11.43 -21.16
CA ALA A 147 3.50 -11.28 -22.00
C ALA A 147 4.82 -11.39 -21.22
N ARG A 148 4.78 -11.66 -19.90
CA ARG A 148 5.95 -11.75 -19.00
C ARG A 148 6.82 -10.49 -18.97
N ARG A 149 6.25 -9.34 -19.33
CA ARG A 149 6.91 -8.02 -19.25
C ARG A 149 7.01 -7.53 -17.81
N ILE A 150 6.03 -7.87 -16.99
CA ILE A 150 5.99 -7.54 -15.56
C ILE A 150 5.73 -8.79 -14.73
N ARG A 151 6.05 -8.71 -13.43
CA ARG A 151 5.81 -9.78 -12.46
C ARG A 151 4.72 -9.34 -11.48
N ARG A 152 3.96 -10.31 -11.00
CA ARG A 152 2.96 -10.10 -9.95
C ARG A 152 3.65 -9.70 -8.63
N SER A 153 3.06 -8.74 -7.93
CA SER A 153 3.45 -8.36 -6.58
C SER A 153 3.07 -9.45 -5.56
N ALA A 154 3.55 -9.31 -4.33
CA ALA A 154 3.20 -10.22 -3.24
C ALA A 154 1.68 -10.24 -2.96
N SER A 155 1.07 -9.05 -2.94
CA SER A 155 -0.37 -8.87 -2.75
C SER A 155 -1.19 -9.50 -3.86
N VAL A 156 -0.78 -9.37 -5.14
CA VAL A 156 -1.48 -9.99 -6.28
C VAL A 156 -1.41 -11.50 -6.21
N ILE A 157 -0.24 -12.08 -5.92
CA ILE A 157 -0.11 -13.54 -5.73
C ILE A 157 -0.97 -14.03 -4.57
N ALA A 158 -0.96 -13.30 -3.46
CA ALA A 158 -1.74 -13.62 -2.26
C ALA A 158 -3.26 -13.57 -2.52
N ALA A 159 -3.73 -12.62 -3.32
CA ALA A 159 -5.12 -12.42 -3.66
C ALA A 159 -5.61 -13.42 -4.73
N GLU A 160 -4.82 -13.68 -5.77
CA GLU A 160 -5.10 -14.73 -6.75
C GLU A 160 -5.24 -16.10 -6.08
N GLY A 161 -4.33 -16.42 -5.14
CA GLY A 161 -4.37 -17.68 -4.39
C GLY A 161 -5.67 -17.89 -3.60
N ALA A 162 -6.26 -16.79 -3.12
CA ALA A 162 -7.52 -16.80 -2.39
C ALA A 162 -8.76 -16.59 -3.29
N GLY A 163 -8.59 -16.61 -4.61
CA GLY A 163 -9.68 -16.41 -5.57
C GLY A 163 -10.33 -15.02 -5.49
N ILE A 164 -9.60 -14.00 -5.02
CA ILE A 164 -10.12 -12.64 -4.91
C ILE A 164 -10.29 -12.05 -6.31
N ARG A 165 -11.47 -11.52 -6.59
CA ARG A 165 -11.72 -10.75 -7.82
C ARG A 165 -10.91 -9.45 -7.80
N PHE A 166 -10.16 -9.20 -8.88
CA PHE A 166 -9.55 -7.90 -9.15
C PHE A 166 -10.55 -6.97 -9.81
N ARG A 167 -10.55 -5.72 -9.36
CA ARG A 167 -11.45 -4.68 -9.86
C ARG A 167 -10.88 -4.04 -11.11
N ASP A 168 -11.75 -3.63 -12.01
CA ASP A 168 -11.37 -3.04 -13.28
C ASP A 168 -11.79 -1.55 -13.39
N GLU A 169 -11.70 -1.00 -14.60
CA GLU A 169 -12.12 0.36 -14.88
C GLU A 169 -13.64 0.58 -14.75
N GLN A 170 -14.47 -0.44 -14.97
CA GLN A 170 -15.92 -0.33 -14.76
C GLN A 170 -16.21 -0.20 -13.27
N ASP A 171 -15.53 -1.01 -12.45
CA ASP A 171 -15.59 -0.90 -10.99
C ASP A 171 -15.13 0.50 -10.53
N LEU A 172 -14.05 1.03 -11.11
CA LEU A 172 -13.57 2.39 -10.84
C LEU A 172 -14.64 3.46 -11.19
N ARG A 173 -15.27 3.37 -12.37
CA ARG A 173 -16.36 4.29 -12.77
C ARG A 173 -17.60 4.18 -11.89
N ALA A 174 -17.91 3.00 -11.36
CA ALA A 174 -18.98 2.78 -10.40
C ALA A 174 -18.62 3.22 -8.97
N GLY A 175 -17.38 3.67 -8.74
CA GLY A 175 -16.83 4.00 -7.43
C GLY A 175 -16.60 2.76 -6.54
N LEU A 176 -16.54 1.57 -7.12
CA LEU A 176 -16.27 0.34 -6.40
C LEU A 176 -14.78 -0.02 -6.37
N ALA A 177 -13.90 0.83 -6.90
CA ALA A 177 -12.45 0.66 -6.90
C ALA A 177 -11.71 1.98 -6.63
N VAL A 178 -10.45 1.87 -6.20
CA VAL A 178 -9.55 3.01 -5.97
C VAL A 178 -8.31 2.83 -6.86
N PRO A 179 -7.87 3.86 -7.59
CA PRO A 179 -6.64 3.76 -8.36
C PRO A 179 -5.42 3.72 -7.42
N TRP A 180 -4.36 3.02 -7.80
CA TRP A 180 -3.19 2.81 -6.93
C TRP A 180 -2.47 4.11 -6.52
N ASP A 181 -2.61 5.17 -7.33
CA ASP A 181 -2.08 6.51 -7.07
C ASP A 181 -3.09 7.42 -6.33
N ILE A 182 -4.16 6.82 -5.78
CA ILE A 182 -5.24 7.43 -5.00
C ILE A 182 -6.17 8.33 -5.84
N THR A 183 -5.61 9.13 -6.75
CA THR A 183 -6.34 10.19 -7.49
C THR A 183 -6.69 9.80 -8.94
N GLY A 184 -6.09 8.72 -9.45
CA GLY A 184 -6.25 8.27 -10.82
C GLY A 184 -5.49 9.11 -11.85
N ALA A 185 -4.63 10.04 -11.41
CA ALA A 185 -3.84 10.88 -12.31
C ALA A 185 -2.95 10.05 -13.23
N ALA A 186 -2.24 9.06 -12.69
CA ALA A 186 -1.37 8.16 -13.46
C ALA A 186 -2.16 7.34 -14.49
N MET A 187 -3.36 6.86 -14.14
CA MET A 187 -4.22 6.13 -15.07
C MET A 187 -4.73 7.04 -16.19
N ARG A 188 -5.17 8.27 -15.88
CA ARG A 188 -5.63 9.24 -16.90
C ARG A 188 -4.53 9.68 -17.85
N ARG A 189 -3.29 9.89 -17.37
CA ARG A 189 -2.13 10.17 -18.25
C ARG A 189 -1.87 9.05 -19.26
N ARG A 190 -2.28 7.84 -18.92
CA ARG A 190 -2.27 6.66 -19.79
C ARG A 190 -3.62 6.45 -20.47
N GLY A 191 -4.39 7.49 -20.77
CA GLY A 191 -5.60 7.37 -21.59
C GLY A 191 -6.78 6.63 -20.97
N VAL A 192 -6.69 6.16 -19.72
CA VAL A 192 -7.83 5.54 -19.03
C VAL A 192 -8.90 6.59 -18.78
N SER A 193 -10.10 6.36 -19.30
CA SER A 193 -11.26 7.22 -19.08
C SER A 193 -11.88 6.91 -17.71
N ALA A 194 -11.30 7.52 -16.69
CA ALA A 194 -11.77 7.46 -15.30
C ALA A 194 -11.96 8.88 -14.73
N PRO A 195 -13.01 9.12 -13.92
CA PRO A 195 -13.21 10.41 -13.29
C PRO A 195 -12.06 10.72 -12.31
N PRO A 196 -11.68 11.99 -12.15
CA PRO A 196 -10.76 12.37 -11.10
C PRO A 196 -11.32 12.02 -9.72
N LEU A 197 -10.48 11.47 -8.86
CA LEU A 197 -10.84 11.07 -7.51
C LEU A 197 -10.08 11.93 -6.50
N SER A 198 -10.77 12.51 -5.52
CA SER A 198 -10.11 13.15 -4.39
C SER A 198 -9.66 12.08 -3.38
N PRO A 199 -8.62 12.34 -2.55
CA PRO A 199 -8.24 11.44 -1.47
C PRO A 199 -9.40 11.10 -0.51
N GLU A 200 -10.29 12.05 -0.25
CA GLU A 200 -11.49 11.85 0.58
C GLU A 200 -12.49 10.90 -0.09
N ALA A 201 -12.71 11.05 -1.40
CA ALA A 201 -13.56 10.16 -2.18
C ALA A 201 -12.97 8.75 -2.31
N ALA A 202 -11.64 8.63 -2.38
CA ALA A 202 -10.94 7.34 -2.30
C ALA A 202 -11.19 6.67 -0.94
N GLY A 203 -11.04 7.42 0.16
CA GLY A 203 -11.36 6.93 1.51
C GLY A 203 -12.83 6.50 1.65
N ALA A 204 -13.77 7.30 1.15
CA ALA A 204 -15.20 6.95 1.14
C ALA A 204 -15.48 5.66 0.35
N THR A 205 -14.74 5.41 -0.74
CA THR A 205 -14.83 4.17 -1.51
C THR A 205 -14.37 2.96 -0.69
N LEU A 206 -13.24 3.07 0.04
CA LEU A 206 -12.78 2.00 0.94
C LEU A 206 -13.82 1.68 2.03
N VAL A 207 -14.44 2.73 2.62
CA VAL A 207 -15.50 2.56 3.63
C VAL A 207 -16.75 1.90 3.03
N ARG A 208 -17.15 2.28 1.82
CA ARG A 208 -18.27 1.61 1.12
C ARG A 208 -17.98 0.12 0.92
N LEU A 209 -16.79 -0.23 0.46
CA LEU A 209 -16.39 -1.64 0.31
C LEU A 209 -16.41 -2.40 1.65
N ALA A 210 -16.05 -1.73 2.74
CA ALA A 210 -16.05 -2.31 4.09
C ALA A 210 -17.47 -2.64 4.60
N GLY A 211 -18.53 -2.09 4.00
CA GLY A 211 -19.91 -2.47 4.30
C GLY A 211 -20.23 -3.92 3.96
N ASP A 212 -19.55 -4.47 2.94
CA ASP A 212 -19.79 -5.82 2.43
C ASP A 212 -18.65 -6.81 2.72
N HIS A 213 -17.46 -6.33 3.06
CA HIS A 213 -16.25 -7.15 3.19
C HIS A 213 -15.71 -7.09 4.62
N GLN A 214 -15.20 -8.22 5.13
CA GLN A 214 -14.51 -8.29 6.42
C GLN A 214 -13.06 -7.80 6.33
N LEU A 215 -12.49 -7.81 5.13
CA LEU A 215 -11.19 -7.22 4.82
C LEU A 215 -11.29 -6.40 3.53
N VAL A 216 -10.87 -5.15 3.57
CA VAL A 216 -10.63 -4.33 2.38
C VAL A 216 -9.15 -3.98 2.35
N PHE A 217 -8.45 -4.49 1.35
CA PHE A 217 -7.04 -4.22 1.14
C PHE A 217 -6.87 -3.17 0.04
N PHE A 218 -6.04 -2.17 0.29
CA PHE A 218 -5.58 -1.19 -0.69
C PHE A 218 -4.08 -1.04 -0.59
N GLU A 219 -3.40 -0.93 -1.73
CA GLU A 219 -1.98 -0.61 -1.78
C GLU A 219 -1.66 0.59 -2.67
N THR A 220 -0.62 1.32 -2.29
CA THR A 220 -0.02 2.36 -3.11
C THR A 220 1.49 2.26 -3.07
N PHE A 221 2.11 2.58 -4.21
CA PHE A 221 3.55 2.56 -4.42
C PHE A 221 4.13 3.97 -4.56
N LEU A 222 3.31 5.01 -4.35
CA LEU A 222 3.74 6.40 -4.50
C LEU A 222 4.97 6.76 -3.65
N PRO A 223 5.05 6.41 -2.35
CA PRO A 223 6.22 6.76 -1.55
C PRO A 223 7.49 6.05 -2.01
N ASP A 224 7.40 4.76 -2.39
CA ASP A 224 8.51 4.00 -2.97
C ASP A 224 9.01 4.63 -4.28
N LEU A 225 8.10 4.94 -5.20
CA LEU A 225 8.45 5.61 -6.45
C LEU A 225 9.07 6.98 -6.21
N ALA A 226 8.56 7.75 -5.24
CA ALA A 226 9.13 9.04 -4.88
C ALA A 226 10.53 8.90 -4.27
N GLY A 227 10.73 7.96 -3.35
CA GLY A 227 12.03 7.65 -2.74
C GLY A 227 13.09 7.20 -3.76
N HIS A 228 12.66 6.60 -4.87
CA HIS A 228 13.53 6.22 -5.99
C HIS A 228 13.65 7.28 -7.09
N GLY A 229 13.04 8.47 -6.96
CA GLY A 229 13.06 9.51 -7.99
C GLY A 229 12.33 9.11 -9.29
N ARG A 230 11.38 8.18 -9.18
CA ARG A 230 10.59 7.62 -10.28
C ARG A 230 9.16 8.18 -10.33
N TRP A 231 8.76 8.95 -9.32
CA TRP A 231 7.49 9.68 -9.31
C TRP A 231 7.71 11.16 -9.62
N ILE A 232 6.88 11.70 -10.50
CA ILE A 232 6.73 13.14 -10.73
C ILE A 232 5.27 13.46 -10.36
N ALA A 233 5.07 14.15 -9.23
CA ALA A 233 3.80 14.81 -8.96
C ALA A 233 3.61 15.90 -10.01
N ASP A 234 2.41 16.07 -10.57
CA ASP A 234 2.19 16.96 -11.72
C ASP A 234 2.81 18.36 -11.53
N ASP A 235 3.51 18.78 -12.59
CA ASP A 235 3.76 20.13 -13.08
C ASP A 235 3.46 21.31 -12.13
N ALA A 236 4.49 21.69 -11.36
CA ALA A 236 4.82 23.10 -11.25
C ALA A 236 5.71 23.45 -12.45
N ASP A 237 5.12 24.07 -13.46
CA ASP A 237 5.77 24.75 -14.60
C ASP A 237 6.90 24.00 -15.35
N GLY A 238 6.55 23.45 -16.52
CA GLY A 238 7.39 23.54 -17.72
C GLY A 238 8.84 23.01 -17.64
N ALA A 239 9.11 21.90 -16.96
CA ALA A 239 10.44 21.31 -16.94
C ALA A 239 10.61 20.23 -18.03
N GLU A 240 11.59 20.46 -18.90
CA GLU A 240 11.97 19.67 -20.07
C GLU A 240 12.10 18.16 -19.82
N GLN A 241 11.71 17.43 -20.85
CA GLN A 241 11.94 16.01 -21.04
C GLN A 241 13.41 15.65 -20.85
N ALA A 242 13.73 14.83 -19.85
CA ALA A 242 15.02 14.15 -19.76
C ALA A 242 14.86 12.69 -19.28
N ALA A 243 15.40 11.77 -20.08
CA ALA A 243 15.62 10.34 -19.86
C ALA A 243 14.38 9.42 -19.78
N ASP A 244 13.92 9.01 -20.97
CA ASP A 244 12.61 8.44 -21.30
C ASP A 244 12.52 6.89 -21.32
N GLY A 245 13.48 6.20 -20.69
CA GLY A 245 13.55 4.72 -20.70
C GLY A 245 13.21 4.05 -19.36
N ASP A 246 13.95 4.39 -18.31
CA ASP A 246 13.87 3.69 -17.01
C ASP A 246 12.62 4.08 -16.20
N ARG A 247 12.14 5.33 -16.38
CA ARG A 247 10.96 5.87 -15.66
C ARG A 247 9.63 5.32 -16.17
N ARG A 248 9.51 5.05 -17.48
CA ARG A 248 8.31 4.42 -18.07
C ARG A 248 8.09 3.01 -17.53
N SER A 249 9.19 2.26 -17.37
CA SER A 249 9.19 0.86 -16.92
C SER A 249 8.69 0.66 -15.47
N ALA A 250 8.94 1.61 -14.56
CA ALA A 250 8.54 1.47 -13.15
C ALA A 250 7.02 1.62 -12.96
N VAL A 251 6.40 2.58 -13.64
CA VAL A 251 4.94 2.79 -13.60
C VAL A 251 4.22 1.72 -14.44
N GLU A 252 4.86 1.15 -15.47
CA GLU A 252 4.34 -0.01 -16.21
C GLU A 252 4.15 -1.25 -15.32
N GLN A 253 4.91 -1.38 -14.24
CA GLN A 253 4.83 -2.51 -13.31
C GLN A 253 3.66 -2.44 -12.32
N ILE A 254 2.96 -1.29 -12.23
CA ILE A 254 1.96 -1.03 -11.19
C ILE A 254 0.59 -0.86 -11.82
N HIS A 255 -0.29 -1.85 -11.64
CA HIS A 255 -1.76 -1.88 -11.79
C HIS A 255 -2.44 -1.13 -12.95
N ALA A 256 -1.68 -0.56 -13.87
CA ALA A 256 -2.13 0.45 -14.83
C ALA A 256 -1.25 0.47 -16.08
N ALA A 257 -0.77 -0.68 -16.56
CA ALA A 257 -0.36 -0.72 -17.95
C ALA A 257 -1.63 -0.66 -18.81
N MET A 258 -1.60 0.17 -19.86
CA MET A 258 -2.44 -0.01 -21.05
C MET A 258 -1.84 -1.13 -21.91
#